data_AF-A0A6G3SHQ9-F1
#
_entry.id   AF-A0A6G3SHQ9-F1
#
_cell.length_a   1.000
_cell.length_b   1.000
_cell.length_c   1.000
_cell.angle_alpha   90.00
_cell.angle_beta   90.00
_cell.angle_gamma   90.00
#
_symmetry.space_group_name_H-M   'P 1'
#
loop_
_entity.id
_entity.type
_entity.pdbx_description
1 polymer ?
#
loop_
_entity_poly.entity_id
_entity_poly.type
_entity_poly.pdbx_seq_one_letter_code
_entity_poly.pdbx_strand_id
1 'polypeptide(L)'
;MTCTRSRTSRTSCPSRRDLGLLVLRGGTGGVLAAHGAQKLLGWFGGGGVSGTAAGMEAMGFTPPKASALAAGLGEAGGGALLALGLAT
;
A
#
# COMPACT_ATOMS: atom_id res chain seq x y z
N MET A 1 -5.13 14.50 -27.67
CA MET A 1 -5.49 13.06 -27.53
C MET A 1 -7.00 12.97 -27.40
N THR A 2 -7.67 12.77 -28.52
CA THR A 2 -9.14 12.77 -28.61
C THR A 2 -9.54 11.32 -28.89
N CYS A 3 -10.10 10.64 -27.89
CA CYS A 3 -10.59 9.27 -28.07
C CYS A 3 -12.01 9.37 -28.66
N THR A 4 -12.12 9.16 -29.97
CA THR A 4 -13.40 9.11 -30.69
C THR A 4 -14.12 7.82 -30.30
N ARG A 5 -15.29 7.97 -29.66
CA ARG A 5 -16.13 6.89 -29.13
C ARG A 5 -16.80 6.12 -30.27
N SER A 6 -16.25 4.97 -30.67
CA SER A 6 -16.97 4.00 -31.51
C SER A 6 -17.90 3.14 -30.64
N ARG A 7 -19.11 2.86 -31.14
CA ARG A 7 -20.29 2.51 -30.34
C ARG A 7 -20.38 1.04 -29.91
N THR A 8 -19.29 0.26 -29.93
CA THR A 8 -19.42 -1.22 -29.87
C THR A 8 -18.42 -1.95 -28.97
N SER A 9 -17.65 -1.26 -28.12
CA SER A 9 -16.73 -1.93 -27.18
C SER A 9 -16.75 -1.23 -25.81
N ARG A 10 -17.01 -1.99 -24.74
CA ARG A 10 -17.16 -1.49 -23.36
C ARG A 10 -15.86 -0.98 -22.71
N THR A 11 -14.77 -0.85 -23.44
CA THR A 11 -13.47 -0.41 -22.90
C THR A 11 -13.24 1.05 -23.28
N SER A 12 -13.56 1.96 -22.37
CA SER A 12 -13.28 3.38 -22.55
C SER A 12 -11.76 3.64 -22.48
N CYS A 13 -11.25 4.58 -23.28
CA CYS A 13 -9.89 5.09 -23.08
C CYS A 13 -9.75 5.66 -21.66
N PRO A 14 -8.66 5.37 -20.93
CA PRO A 14 -8.43 5.97 -19.61
C PRO A 14 -8.38 7.50 -19.74
N SER A 15 -9.23 8.20 -19.00
CA SER A 15 -9.16 9.66 -18.90
C SER A 15 -7.98 10.09 -18.03
N ARG A 16 -7.61 11.38 -18.06
CA ARG A 16 -6.59 11.93 -17.14
C ARG A 16 -6.92 11.66 -15.68
N ARG A 17 -8.21 11.65 -15.33
CA ARG A 17 -8.69 11.33 -13.98
C ARG A 17 -8.42 9.86 -13.65
N ASP A 18 -8.74 8.95 -14.56
CA ASP A 18 -8.53 7.51 -14.35
C ASP A 18 -7.04 7.19 -14.19
N LEU A 19 -6.18 7.83 -15.00
CA LEU A 19 -4.73 7.75 -14.85
C LEU A 19 -4.26 8.33 -13.50
N GLY A 20 -4.80 9.47 -13.09
CA GLY A 20 -4.49 10.09 -11.80
C GLY A 20 -4.84 9.16 -10.62
N LEU A 21 -6.02 8.54 -10.65
CA LEU A 21 -6.45 7.57 -9.64
C LEU A 21 -5.58 6.31 -9.65
N LEU A 22 -5.20 5.81 -10.83
CA LEU A 22 -4.30 4.67 -10.97
C LEU A 22 -2.93 4.95 -10.34
N VAL A 23 -2.36 6.13 -10.61
CA VAL A 23 -1.07 6.54 -10.03
C VAL A 23 -1.20 6.73 -8.52
N LEU A 24 -2.27 7.39 -8.06
CA LEU A 24 -2.49 7.63 -6.64
C LEU A 24 -2.60 6.31 -5.87
N ARG A 25 -3.42 5.36 -6.34
CA ARG A 25 -3.60 4.07 -5.66
C ARG A 25 -2.34 3.20 -5.75
N GLY A 26 -1.72 3.11 -6.92
CA GLY A 26 -0.53 2.30 -7.14
C GLY A 26 0.67 2.83 -6.37
N GLY A 27 0.88 4.15 -6.39
CA GLY A 27 1.95 4.82 -5.66
C GLY A 27 1.76 4.71 -4.16
N THR A 28 0.62 5.14 -3.64
CA THR A 28 0.33 5.12 -2.18
C THR A 28 0.33 3.68 -1.66
N GLY A 29 -0.36 2.78 -2.35
CA GLY A 29 -0.43 1.37 -1.99
C GLY A 29 0.94 0.69 -2.05
N GLY A 30 1.74 0.97 -3.08
CA GLY A 30 3.11 0.45 -3.20
C GLY A 30 4.04 0.91 -2.08
N VAL A 31 3.97 2.20 -1.70
CA VAL A 31 4.76 2.74 -0.58
C VAL A 31 4.37 2.06 0.74
N LEU A 32 3.07 1.94 1.03
CA LEU A 32 2.61 1.25 2.23
C LEU A 32 3.00 -0.24 2.22
N ALA A 33 2.90 -0.91 1.07
CA ALA A 33 3.30 -2.30 0.94
C ALA A 33 4.80 -2.49 1.22
N ALA A 34 5.65 -1.61 0.69
CA ALA A 34 7.09 -1.62 0.95
C ALA A 34 7.41 -1.33 2.42
N HIS A 35 6.68 -0.40 3.04
CA HIS A 35 6.86 -0.06 4.46
C HIS A 35 6.41 -1.19 5.40
N GLY A 36 5.29 -1.84 5.08
CA GLY A 36 4.85 -3.06 5.76
C GLY A 36 5.85 -4.21 5.58
N ALA A 37 6.45 -4.37 4.40
CA ALA A 37 7.51 -5.35 4.18
C ALA A 37 8.80 -5.06 4.98
N GLN A 38 9.17 -3.78 5.15
CA GLN A 38 10.25 -3.37 6.06
C GLN A 38 9.94 -3.79 7.50
N LYS A 39 8.69 -3.61 7.93
CA LYS A 39 8.23 -3.93 9.29
C LYS A 39 8.10 -5.43 9.56
N LEU A 40 7.64 -6.21 8.59
CA LEU A 40 7.40 -7.65 8.77
C LEU A 40 8.61 -8.50 8.40
N LEU A 41 9.20 -8.22 7.24
CA LEU A 41 10.18 -9.09 6.59
C LEU A 41 11.60 -8.55 6.66
N GLY A 42 11.77 -7.30 7.09
CA GLY A 42 13.07 -6.62 7.06
C GLY A 42 13.57 -6.31 5.65
N TRP A 43 12.69 -6.38 4.65
CA TRP A 43 13.04 -6.06 3.27
C TRP A 43 13.41 -4.59 3.12
N PHE A 44 14.15 -4.26 2.07
CA PHE A 44 14.60 -2.88 1.79
C PHE A 44 15.39 -2.25 2.95
N GLY A 45 16.14 -3.05 3.70
CA GLY A 45 16.91 -2.60 4.87
C GLY A 45 16.08 -2.33 6.12
N GLY A 46 14.84 -2.83 6.19
CA GLY A 46 13.97 -2.66 7.35
C GLY A 46 14.42 -3.49 8.57
N GLY A 47 14.05 -3.04 9.77
CA GLY A 47 14.40 -3.71 11.03
C GLY A 47 13.61 -4.99 11.33
N GLY A 48 12.68 -5.38 10.45
CA GLY A 48 11.78 -6.51 10.67
C GLY A 48 10.92 -6.33 11.92
N VAL A 49 10.31 -7.42 12.37
CA VAL A 49 9.35 -7.36 13.49
C VAL A 49 10.04 -6.92 14.79
N SER A 50 11.28 -7.33 15.02
CA SER A 50 12.04 -6.97 16.23
C SER A 50 12.37 -5.47 16.28
N GLY A 51 12.93 -4.91 15.19
CA GLY A 51 13.21 -3.48 15.11
C GLY A 51 11.94 -2.63 15.18
N THR A 52 10.87 -3.10 14.54
CA THR A 52 9.56 -2.42 14.61
C THR A 52 8.98 -2.49 16.01
N ALA A 53 9.07 -3.63 16.70
CA ALA A 53 8.61 -3.76 18.09
C ALA A 53 9.39 -2.84 19.03
N ALA A 54 10.71 -2.73 18.88
CA ALA A 54 11.51 -1.78 19.65
C ALA A 54 11.06 -0.32 19.39
N GLY A 55 10.76 0.03 18.14
CA GLY A 55 10.17 1.33 17.81
C GLY A 55 8.78 1.56 18.45
N MET A 56 7.92 0.54 18.42
CA MET A 56 6.60 0.58 19.06
C MET A 56 6.70 0.75 20.58
N GLU A 57 7.64 0.06 21.21
CA GLU A 57 7.94 0.20 22.64
C GLU A 57 8.43 1.61 22.98
N ALA A 58 9.34 2.17 22.17
CA ALA A 58 9.82 3.54 22.34
C ALA A 58 8.71 4.59 22.17
N MET A 59 7.68 4.29 21.38
CA MET A 59 6.46 5.10 21.24
C MET A 59 5.44 4.87 22.36
N GLY A 60 5.67 3.92 23.27
CA GLY A 60 4.80 3.62 24.41
C GLY A 60 3.70 2.58 24.15
N PHE A 61 3.74 1.87 23.02
CA PHE A 61 2.76 0.80 22.74
C PHE A 61 3.02 -0.45 23.58
N THR A 62 1.97 -0.96 24.22
CA THR A 62 1.99 -2.23 24.96
C THR A 62 0.81 -3.12 24.52
N PRO A 63 1.03 -4.39 24.08
CA PRO A 63 2.32 -5.06 23.90
C PRO A 63 3.00 -4.71 22.56
N PRO A 64 4.30 -4.32 22.56
CA PRO A 64 4.96 -3.71 21.40
C PRO A 64 5.03 -4.63 20.17
N LYS A 65 5.22 -5.94 20.38
CA LYS A 65 5.29 -6.92 19.29
C LYS A 65 3.95 -7.08 18.56
N ALA A 66 2.83 -7.05 19.28
CA ALA A 66 1.51 -7.14 18.65
C ALA A 66 1.22 -5.89 17.82
N SER A 67 1.55 -4.71 18.34
CA SER A 67 1.45 -3.45 17.59
C SER A 67 2.34 -3.44 16.35
N ALA A 68 3.57 -3.96 16.43
CA ALA A 68 4.45 -4.09 15.29
C ALA A 68 3.88 -5.00 14.19
N LEU A 69 3.31 -6.16 14.58
CA LEU A 69 2.63 -7.07 13.65
C LEU A 69 1.38 -6.44 13.05
N ALA A 70 0.54 -5.77 13.86
CA ALA A 70 -0.67 -5.11 13.39
C ALA A 70 -0.34 -3.99 12.38
N ALA A 71 0.65 -3.15 12.71
CA ALA A 71 1.12 -2.09 11.81
C ALA A 71 1.69 -2.68 10.51
N GLY A 72 2.58 -3.67 10.62
CA GLY A 72 3.19 -4.32 9.46
C GLY A 72 2.16 -5.00 8.55
N LEU A 73 1.21 -5.76 9.12
CA LEU A 73 0.15 -6.44 8.35
C LEU A 73 -0.84 -5.45 7.74
N GLY A 74 -1.22 -4.41 8.48
CA GLY A 74 -2.10 -3.36 7.99
C GLY A 74 -1.50 -2.59 6.82
N GLU A 75 -0.21 -2.25 6.91
CA GLU A 75 0.50 -1.54 5.84
C GLU A 75 0.78 -2.44 4.63
N ALA A 76 1.28 -3.66 4.86
CA ALA A 76 1.57 -4.60 3.78
C ALA A 76 0.29 -5.02 3.05
N GLY A 77 -0.71 -5.49 3.80
CA GLY A 77 -1.98 -5.97 3.27
C GLY A 77 -2.82 -4.82 2.70
N GLY A 78 -3.01 -3.75 3.47
CA GLY A 78 -3.77 -2.58 3.02
C GLY A 78 -3.12 -1.88 1.82
N GLY A 79 -1.80 -1.76 1.83
CA GLY A 79 -1.05 -1.21 0.70
C GLY A 79 -1.20 -2.06 -0.57
N ALA A 80 -1.07 -3.38 -0.45
CA ALA A 80 -1.27 -4.29 -1.58
C ALA A 80 -2.71 -4.22 -2.13
N LEU A 81 -3.71 -4.26 -1.26
CA LEU A 81 -5.12 -4.15 -1.67
C LEU A 81 -5.39 -2.82 -2.39
N LEU A 82 -4.88 -1.70 -1.86
CA LEU A 82 -5.05 -0.39 -2.46
C LEU A 82 -4.35 -0.30 -3.83
N ALA A 83 -3.12 -0.81 -3.95
CA ALA A 83 -2.37 -0.79 -5.21
C ALA A 83 -3.09 -1.60 -6.30
N LEU A 84 -3.69 -2.73 -5.93
CA LEU A 84 -4.51 -3.56 -6.82
C LEU A 84 -5.89 -2.96 -7.12
N GLY A 85 -6.29 -1.92 -6.38
CA GLY A 85 -7.62 -1.32 -6.49
C GLY A 85 -8.74 -2.20 -5.93
N LEU A 86 -8.41 -3.11 -5.02
CA LEU A 86 -9.41 -3.90 -4.29
C LEU A 86 -10.04 -2.99 -3.23
N ALA A 87 -11.35 -2.78 -3.33
CA ALA A 87 -12.16 -1.81 -2.55
C ALA A 87 -12.01 -0.32 -2.95
N THR A 88 -11.68 -0.02 -4.22
CA THR A 88 -11.65 1.36 -4.80
C THR A 88 -12.38 1.42 -6.14
#